data_AF-M1EMN0-F1
#
_entry.id   AF-M1EMN0-F1
#
_cell.length_a   1.000
_cell.length_b   1.000
_cell.length_c   1.000
_cell.angle_alpha   90.00
_cell.angle_beta   90.00
_cell.angle_gamma   90.00
#
_symmetry.space_group_name_H-M   'P 1'
#
loop_
_entity.id
_entity.type
_entity.pdbx_description
1 polymer ?
#
loop_
_entity_poly.entity_id
_entity_poly.type
_entity_poly.pdbx_seq_one_letter_code
_entity_poly.pdbx_strand_id
1 'polypeptide(L)' 'FIHILMYSYYGLSVFPSMHRYLWWKKYLTQAQLVQFVLTITHTMSAVVKPCGFPLGCLIFQSSYMLTLVILFLNF' A
#
# COMPACT_ATOMS: atom_id res chain seq x y z
N PHE A 1 -8.22 -1.75 -4.28
CA PHE A 1 -8.39 -0.74 -5.35
C PHE A 1 -7.06 -0.26 -5.92
N ILE A 2 -6.10 0.20 -5.09
CA ILE A 2 -4.77 0.62 -5.57
C ILE A 2 -4.06 -0.46 -6.38
N HIS A 3 -4.24 -1.72 -5.99
CA HIS A 3 -3.66 -2.87 -6.69
C HIS A 3 -4.16 -3.03 -8.13
N ILE A 4 -5.43 -2.68 -8.40
CA ILE A 4 -6.01 -2.70 -9.76
C ILE A 4 -5.33 -1.63 -10.61
N LEU A 5 -5.24 -0.40 -10.08
CA LEU A 5 -4.53 0.72 -10.72
C LEU A 5 -3.06 0.39 -11.02
N MET A 6 -2.40 -0.31 -10.11
CA MET A 6 -1.01 -0.72 -10.24
C MET A 6 -0.83 -1.76 -11.37
N TYR A 7 -1.69 -2.78 -11.44
CA TYR A 7 -1.66 -3.74 -12.56
C TYR A 7 -2.09 -3.14 -13.89
N SER A 8 -3.07 -2.22 -13.90
CA SER A 8 -3.44 -1.49 -15.11
C SER A 8 -2.25 -0.68 -15.65
N TYR A 9 -1.51 0.00 -14.77
CA TYR A 9 -0.27 0.71 -15.15
C TYR A 9 0.77 -0.23 -15.77
N TYR A 10 0.98 -1.42 -15.18
CA TYR A 10 1.88 -2.40 -15.76
C TYR A 10 1.40 -2.92 -17.13
N GLY A 11 0.11 -3.20 -17.30
CA GLY A 11 -0.45 -3.60 -18.59
C GLY A 11 -0.28 -2.53 -19.67
N LEU A 12 -0.46 -1.26 -19.31
CA LEU A 12 -0.24 -0.12 -20.20
C LEU A 12 1.25 0.09 -20.53
N SER A 13 2.15 -0.22 -19.60
CA SER A 13 3.61 -0.07 -19.81
C SER A 13 4.22 -1.06 -20.81
N VAL A 14 3.51 -2.15 -21.14
CA VAL A 14 3.93 -3.10 -22.18
C VAL A 14 3.88 -2.48 -23.57
N PHE A 15 3.05 -1.44 -23.77
CA PHE A 15 2.94 -0.77 -25.06
C PHE A 15 3.99 0.37 -25.19
N PRO A 16 4.98 0.24 -26.10
CA PRO A 16 6.07 1.22 -26.21
C PRO A 16 5.59 2.62 -26.60
N SER A 17 4.47 2.74 -27.33
CA SER A 17 3.85 4.03 -27.68
C SER A 17 3.21 4.74 -26.48
N MET A 18 2.83 4.01 -25.42
CA MET A 18 2.14 4.55 -24.25
C MET A 18 3.11 4.98 -23.14
N HIS A 19 4.40 4.59 -23.21
CA HIS A 19 5.43 4.98 -22.23
C HIS A 19 5.51 6.50 -22.01
N ARG A 20 5.24 7.30 -23.04
CA ARG A 20 5.29 8.76 -22.94
C ARG A 20 4.20 9.36 -22.04
N TYR A 21 3.07 8.67 -21.86
CA TYR A 21 1.96 9.12 -21.02
C TYR A 21 2.03 8.60 -19.57
N LEU A 22 2.96 7.70 -19.25
CA LEU A 22 3.08 7.01 -17.95
C LEU A 22 3.82 7.83 -16.87
N TRP A 23 3.90 9.16 -17.01
CA TRP A 23 4.58 10.06 -16.05
C TRP A 23 4.01 9.97 -14.63
N TRP A 24 2.74 9.57 -14.48
CA TRP A 24 2.07 9.44 -13.20
C TRP A 24 2.54 8.27 -12.31
N LYS A 25 3.60 7.54 -12.69
CA LYS A 25 4.19 6.44 -11.90
C LYS A 25 4.40 6.82 -10.43
N LYS A 26 4.90 8.04 -10.16
CA LYS A 26 5.16 8.52 -8.79
C LYS A 26 3.89 8.63 -7.95
N TYR A 27 2.76 9.01 -8.56
CA TYR A 27 1.48 9.11 -7.85
C TYR A 27 0.93 7.72 -7.48
N LEU A 28 1.19 6.69 -8.28
CA LEU A 28 0.84 5.31 -7.94
C LEU A 28 1.62 4.81 -6.71
N THR A 29 2.91 5.12 -6.64
CA THR A 29 3.74 4.77 -5.47
C THR A 29 3.28 5.50 -4.21
N GLN A 30 2.97 6.80 -4.32
CA GLN A 30 2.41 7.58 -3.23
C GLN A 30 1.05 7.04 -2.78
N ALA A 31 0.18 6.65 -3.71
CA ALA A 31 -1.12 6.06 -3.38
C ALA A 31 -1.01 4.69 -2.68
N GLN A 32 -0.02 3.86 -3.05
CA GLN A 32 0.29 2.62 -2.30
C GLN A 32 0.74 2.92 -0.87
N LEU A 33 1.62 3.90 -0.68
CA LEU A 33 2.09 4.31 0.64
C LEU A 33 0.93 4.78 1.53
N VAL A 34 0.04 5.61 0.99
CA VAL A 34 -1.16 6.07 1.69
C VAL A 34 -2.06 4.90 2.09
N GLN A 35 -2.24 3.89 1.23
CA GLN A 35 -3.01 2.69 1.56
C GLN A 35 -2.40 1.94 2.76
N PHE A 36 -1.07 1.82 2.83
CA PHE A 36 -0.40 1.17 3.96
C PHE A 36 -0.57 1.96 5.26
N VAL A 37 -0.41 3.28 5.24
CA VAL A 37 -0.57 4.14 6.42
C VAL A 37 -2.02 4.14 6.93
N LEU A 38 -2.99 4.21 6.03
CA LEU A 38 -4.42 4.10 6.37
C LEU A 38 -4.75 2.72 6.98
N THR A 39 -4.15 1.65 6.46
CA THR A 39 -4.33 0.31 7.02
C THR A 39 -3.75 0.25 8.44
N ILE A 40 -2.53 0.72 8.66
CA ILE A 40 -1.89 0.74 9.99
C ILE A 40 -2.74 1.52 11.00
N THR A 41 -3.23 2.72 10.64
CA THR A 41 -4.05 3.55 11.53
C THR A 41 -5.41 2.90 11.84
N HIS A 42 -6.04 2.25 10.88
CA HIS A 42 -7.27 1.48 11.10
C HIS A 42 -7.03 0.29 12.03
N THR A 43 -5.94 -0.45 11.81
CA THR A 43 -5.50 -1.58 12.64
C THR A 43 -5.19 -1.14 14.07
N MET A 44 -4.48 -0.02 14.26
CA MET A 44 -4.22 0.56 15.58
C MET A 44 -5.51 0.99 16.30
N SER A 45 -6.45 1.59 15.57
CA SER A 45 -7.74 1.97 16.14
C SER A 45 -8.54 0.75 16.64
N ALA A 46 -8.45 -0.38 15.93
CA ALA A 46 -9.04 -1.65 16.32
C ALA A 46 -8.34 -2.33 17.52
N VAL A 47 -7.08 -1.98 17.81
CA VAL A 47 -6.37 -2.43 19.03
C VAL A 47 -6.85 -1.65 20.26
N VAL A 48 -7.16 -0.36 20.11
CA VAL A 48 -7.60 0.51 21.22
C VAL A 48 -9.03 0.20 21.68
N LYS A 49 -9.91 -0.24 20.77
CA LYS A 49 -11.25 -0.75 21.09
C LYS A 49 -11.22 -2.28 21.03
N PRO A 50 -11.05 -2.99 22.16
CA PRO A 50 -10.87 -4.44 22.15
C PRO A 50 -12.15 -5.16 21.70
N CYS A 51 -12.29 -5.36 20.40
CA CYS A 51 -13.36 -6.14 19.79
C CYS A 51 -12.98 -7.63 19.76
N GLY A 52 -12.69 -8.25 20.90
CA GLY A 52 -12.50 -9.72 21.03
C GLY A 52 -11.51 -10.39 20.06
N PHE A 53 -10.69 -9.63 19.34
CA PHE A 53 -9.85 -10.09 18.25
C PHE A 53 -8.43 -10.35 18.77
N PRO A 54 -7.74 -11.42 18.34
CA PRO A 54 -6.40 -11.73 18.84
C PRO A 54 -5.40 -10.63 18.50
N LEU A 55 -4.91 -9.92 19.53
CA LEU A 55 -3.91 -8.84 19.40
C LEU A 55 -2.62 -9.32 18.70
N GLY A 56 -2.24 -10.58 18.87
CA GLY A 56 -1.02 -11.14 18.25
C GLY A 56 -1.03 -11.04 16.72
N CYS A 57 -2.15 -11.42 16.08
CA CYS A 57 -2.30 -11.28 14.62
C CYS A 57 -2.30 -9.81 14.18
N LEU A 58 -2.91 -8.92 14.96
CA LEU A 58 -2.93 -7.47 14.68
C LEU A 58 -1.53 -6.84 14.73
N ILE A 59 -0.72 -7.23 15.72
CA ILE A 59 0.66 -6.75 15.88
C ILE A 59 1.55 -7.29 14.76
N PHE A 60 1.43 -8.58 14.43
CA PHE A 60 2.16 -9.20 13.32
C PHE A 60 1.79 -8.58 11.96
N GLN A 61 0.50 -8.33 11.74
CA GLN A 61 0.02 -7.63 10.54
C GLN A 61 0.61 -6.21 10.46
N SER A 62 0.62 -5.48 11.58
CA SER A 62 1.15 -4.11 11.63
C SER A 62 2.65 -4.04 11.39
N SER A 63 3.43 -4.99 11.92
CA SER A 63 4.89 -5.04 11.72
C SER A 63 5.27 -5.36 10.27
N TYR A 64 4.53 -6.27 9.62
CA TYR A 64 4.70 -6.56 8.20
C TYR A 64 4.40 -5.33 7.32
N MET A 65 3.27 -4.64 7.57
CA MET A 65 2.93 -3.41 6.85
C MET A 65 3.97 -2.30 7.05
N LEU A 66 4.52 -2.14 8.25
CA LEU A 66 5.56 -1.16 8.53
C LEU A 66 6.85 -1.43 7.73
N THR A 67 7.24 -2.71 7.62
CA THR A 67 8.42 -3.11 6.84
C THR A 67 8.24 -2.74 5.37
N LEU A 68 7.05 -2.94 4.81
CA LEU A 68 6.72 -2.54 3.44
C LEU A 68 6.76 -1.03 3.24
N VAL A 69 6.30 -0.24 4.21
CA VAL A 69 6.40 1.23 4.16
C VAL A 69 7.86 1.68 4.13
N ILE A 70 8.73 1.12 4.98
CA ILE A 70 10.15 1.44 5.00
C ILE A 70 10.82 1.09 3.66
N LEU A 71 10.50 -0.09 3.11
CA LEU A 71 11.02 -0.52 1.81
C LEU A 71 10.62 0.45 0.69
N PHE A 72 9.36 0.88 0.67
CA PHE A 72 8.84 1.82 -0.34
C PHE A 72 9.31 3.26 -0.15
N LEU A 73 9.69 3.67 1.06
CA LEU A 73 10.32 4.97 1.32
C LEU A 73 11.77 5.01 0.85
N ASN A 74 12.44 3.86 0.77
CA ASN A 74 13.82 3.75 0.31
C ASN A 74 13.95 3.64 -1.22
N PHE A 75 12.84 3.44 -1.94
CA PHE A 75 12.76 3.21 -3.39
C PHE A 75 12.28 4.45 -4.16
#